data_AF-A0A9X7A4P3-F1
#
_entry.id   AF-A0A9X7A4P3-F1
#
_cell.length_a   1.000
_cell.length_b   1.000
_cell.length_c   1.000
_cell.angle_alpha   90.00
_cell.angle_beta   90.00
_cell.angle_gamma   90.00
#
_symmetry.space_group_name_H-M   'P 1'
#
loop_
_entity.id
_entity.type
_entity.pdbx_description
1 polymer ?
#
loop_
_entity_poly.entity_id
_entity_poly.type
_entity_poly.pdbx_seq_one_letter_code
_entity_poly.pdbx_strand_id
1 'polypeptide(L)'
;MYEGKIIKFYREKYKLTQEQLGKNICSVTHISKIECAQTKYAPEIINLLSKRLGIDMELEVANFMNIKQRLLHWHDVIIMQLFEEMDQIYYEFEMEELIQISEYNDMYQLLRAKYFLAHSKCNEAFKIIKKLQKKEDKLAPYERNLLKHILGIYSLAKQEYGKVIQILKSIDNTVYKNPEFYYHLASAYHTLNAPVLAYYYAEKSHQFFKQINNYLRVIDAEMLMIIQIQGDTLDEEIISRFKNLIRSCELCNAPDRKAKVLHNLAYEFYRGKNYKEARKYYKDSMLLKDSEALSYLLSLEGYVRSSFEDGYSNLDELINDAETGLFIAKKNNYILYIHLFKLLLYLLKSKEKEYYNYLNNKALPMFIKNGFTFLVERSKKELFNYYKKMNLNEQAMEIAQLIVNA
;
A
#
# COMPACT_ATOMS: atom_id res chain seq x y z
N MET A 1 7.18 -3.21 40.35
CA MET A 1 6.14 -2.34 40.91
C MET A 1 5.95 -1.18 39.96
N TYR A 2 4.83 -1.20 39.23
CA TYR A 2 4.45 -0.21 38.23
C TYR A 2 3.77 1.01 38.86
N GLU A 3 3.17 0.82 40.04
CA GLU A 3 2.45 1.81 40.84
C GLU A 3 3.28 3.07 41.07
N GLY A 4 4.57 2.93 41.38
CA GLY A 4 5.47 4.07 41.57
C GLY A 4 5.62 4.94 40.32
N LYS A 5 5.75 4.30 39.15
CA LYS A 5 5.84 5.03 37.86
C LYS A 5 4.52 5.73 37.53
N ILE A 6 3.40 5.05 37.77
CA ILE A 6 2.04 5.58 37.55
C ILE A 6 1.78 6.78 38.46
N ILE A 7 2.08 6.66 39.76
CA ILE A 7 1.98 7.76 40.73
C ILE A 7 2.80 8.96 40.28
N LYS A 8 4.06 8.73 39.89
CA LYS A 8 4.95 9.80 39.41
C LYS A 8 4.34 10.51 38.19
N PHE A 9 3.84 9.74 37.23
CA PHE A 9 3.23 10.27 36.00
C PHE A 9 2.04 11.19 36.31
N TYR A 10 1.05 10.69 37.07
CA TYR A 10 -0.13 11.48 37.42
C TYR A 10 0.22 12.68 38.30
N ARG A 11 1.18 12.54 39.22
CA ARG A 11 1.68 13.67 40.02
C ARG A 11 2.22 14.79 39.12
N GLU A 12 3.06 14.44 38.14
CA GLU A 12 3.65 15.41 37.21
C GLU A 12 2.60 16.02 36.28
N LYS A 13 1.66 15.21 35.79
CA LYS A 13 0.50 15.66 34.98
C LYS A 13 -0.31 16.72 35.72
N TYR A 14 -0.60 16.50 37.01
CA TYR A 14 -1.35 17.44 37.84
C TYR A 14 -0.49 18.53 38.49
N LYS A 15 0.81 18.60 38.14
CA LYS A 15 1.77 19.59 38.65
C LYS A 15 1.87 19.63 40.18
N LEU A 16 1.69 18.48 40.83
CA LEU A 16 1.82 18.34 42.27
C LEU A 16 3.30 18.14 42.66
N THR A 17 3.74 18.78 43.74
CA THR A 17 5.02 18.44 44.37
C THR A 17 4.89 17.13 45.15
N GLN A 18 6.02 16.44 45.39
CA GLN A 18 6.02 15.25 46.24
C GLN A 18 5.54 15.54 47.67
N GLU A 19 5.80 16.75 48.17
CA GLU A 19 5.27 17.24 49.45
C GLU A 19 3.76 17.37 49.44
N GLN A 20 3.19 18.00 48.40
CA GLN A 20 1.74 18.14 48.25
C GLN A 20 1.05 16.78 48.12
N LEU A 21 1.65 15.85 47.36
CA LEU A 21 1.13 14.50 47.23
C LEU A 21 1.24 13.70 48.54
N GLY A 22 2.36 13.83 49.28
CA GLY A 22 2.62 13.09 50.51
C GLY A 22 1.99 13.66 51.78
N LYS A 23 1.54 14.93 51.78
CA LYS A 23 1.01 15.61 52.98
C LYS A 23 -0.03 14.77 53.72
N ASN A 24 0.14 14.54 55.02
CA ASN A 24 -0.73 13.70 55.85
C ASN A 24 -0.83 12.22 55.43
N ILE A 25 0.10 11.73 54.60
CA ILE A 25 0.17 10.31 54.16
C ILE A 25 1.54 9.73 54.49
N CYS A 26 2.63 10.33 53.97
CA CYS A 26 4.00 9.91 54.23
C CYS A 26 5.02 11.04 53.95
N SER A 27 6.30 10.83 54.27
CA SER A 27 7.34 11.83 54.02
C SER A 27 7.66 11.99 52.53
N VAL A 28 8.17 13.17 52.14
CA VAL A 28 8.65 13.46 50.77
C VAL A 28 9.68 12.41 50.31
N THR A 29 10.60 12.04 51.20
CA THR A 29 11.60 11.00 50.94
C THR A 29 10.99 9.63 50.69
N HIS A 30 9.87 9.31 51.33
CA HIS A 30 9.15 8.06 51.12
C HIS A 30 8.46 8.06 49.74
N ILE A 31 7.77 9.15 49.35
CA ILE A 31 7.19 9.32 48.00
C ILE A 31 8.25 9.13 46.92
N SER A 32 9.39 9.82 47.05
CA SER A 32 10.49 9.72 46.08
C SER A 32 10.99 8.27 45.91
N LYS A 33 11.13 7.54 47.02
CA LYS A 33 11.51 6.12 46.97
C LYS A 33 10.42 5.24 46.35
N ILE A 34 9.14 5.53 46.57
CA ILE A 34 8.02 4.83 45.91
C ILE A 34 8.08 5.07 44.40
N GLU A 35 8.17 6.33 43.96
CA GLU A 35 8.20 6.71 42.55
C GLU A 35 9.36 6.08 41.78
N CYS A 36 10.51 5.93 42.44
CA CYS A 36 11.71 5.30 41.89
C CYS A 36 11.75 3.77 42.06
N ALA A 37 10.71 3.15 42.64
CA ALA A 37 10.66 1.72 42.96
C ALA A 37 11.82 1.23 43.86
N GLN A 38 12.28 2.07 44.79
CA GLN A 38 13.42 1.83 45.70
C GLN A 38 13.01 1.41 47.12
N THR A 39 11.72 1.37 47.44
CA THR A 39 11.23 0.92 48.74
C THR A 39 9.99 0.05 48.59
N LYS A 40 9.80 -0.88 49.52
CA LYS A 40 8.49 -1.50 49.74
C LYS A 40 7.58 -0.48 50.44
N TYR A 41 6.29 -0.58 50.17
CA TYR A 41 5.26 0.28 50.73
C TYR A 41 4.05 -0.57 51.12
N ALA A 42 3.28 -0.09 52.09
CA ALA A 42 2.02 -0.71 52.46
C ALA A 42 0.93 -0.40 51.42
N PRO A 43 0.01 -1.34 51.12
CA PRO A 43 -1.10 -1.09 50.19
C PRO A 43 -1.95 0.13 50.54
N GLU A 44 -2.11 0.42 51.84
CA GLU A 44 -2.83 1.59 52.36
C GLU A 44 -2.24 2.91 51.88
N ILE A 45 -0.90 3.02 51.81
CA ILE A 45 -0.23 4.23 51.31
C ILE A 45 -0.57 4.44 49.84
N ILE A 46 -0.53 3.39 49.03
CA ILE A 46 -0.90 3.50 47.60
C ILE A 46 -2.35 3.90 47.44
N ASN A 47 -3.28 3.34 48.21
CA ASN A 47 -4.69 3.72 48.16
C ASN A 47 -4.90 5.21 48.51
N LEU A 48 -4.23 5.71 49.55
CA LEU A 48 -4.30 7.13 49.93
C LEU A 48 -3.74 8.06 48.84
N LEU A 49 -2.62 7.69 48.22
CA LEU A 49 -2.02 8.47 47.13
C LEU A 49 -2.90 8.45 45.88
N SER A 50 -3.47 7.29 45.55
CA SER A 50 -4.35 7.12 44.38
C SER A 50 -5.64 7.92 44.52
N LYS A 51 -6.25 7.90 45.72
CA LYS A 51 -7.40 8.76 46.05
C LYS A 51 -7.09 10.24 45.88
N ARG A 52 -5.89 10.69 46.28
CA ARG A 52 -5.47 12.09 46.11
C ARG A 52 -5.25 12.45 44.64
N LEU A 53 -4.75 11.52 43.85
CA LEU A 53 -4.56 11.69 42.41
C LEU A 53 -5.88 11.53 41.62
N GLY A 54 -6.94 11.02 42.24
CA GLY A 54 -8.22 10.77 41.58
C GLY A 54 -8.16 9.61 40.58
N ILE A 55 -7.29 8.63 40.81
CA ILE A 55 -7.06 7.49 39.92
C ILE A 55 -7.44 6.16 40.59
N ASP A 56 -7.82 5.20 39.77
CA ASP A 56 -7.97 3.80 40.16
C ASP A 56 -6.67 3.04 39.89
N MET A 57 -5.85 2.85 40.92
CA MET A 57 -4.53 2.22 40.76
C MET A 57 -4.60 0.80 40.20
N GLU A 58 -5.61 0.01 40.59
CA GLU A 58 -5.71 -1.38 40.14
C GLU A 58 -5.99 -1.42 38.63
N LEU A 59 -6.90 -0.56 38.17
CA LEU A 59 -7.20 -0.41 36.75
C LEU A 59 -6.00 0.12 35.95
N GLU A 60 -5.33 1.17 36.44
CA GLU A 60 -4.16 1.77 35.77
C GLU A 60 -3.00 0.76 35.65
N VAL A 61 -2.75 -0.02 36.70
CA VAL A 61 -1.74 -1.09 36.67
C VAL A 61 -2.12 -2.19 35.69
N ALA A 62 -3.39 -2.62 35.68
CA ALA A 62 -3.87 -3.63 34.74
C ALA A 62 -3.72 -3.17 33.29
N ASN A 63 -4.12 -1.93 32.98
CA ASN A 63 -3.94 -1.32 31.66
C ASN A 63 -2.46 -1.25 31.29
N PHE A 64 -1.61 -0.78 32.20
CA PHE A 64 -0.16 -0.65 31.97
C PHE A 64 0.50 -2.00 31.66
N MET A 65 0.12 -3.06 32.38
CA MET A 65 0.62 -4.41 32.13
C MET A 65 0.14 -4.97 30.78
N ASN A 66 -1.07 -4.59 30.33
CA ASN A 66 -1.66 -5.08 29.09
C ASN A 66 -1.15 -4.36 27.83
N ILE A 67 -0.51 -3.19 27.95
CA ILE A 67 0.00 -2.39 26.82
C ILE A 67 0.73 -3.25 25.79
N LYS A 68 1.66 -4.11 26.22
CA LYS A 68 2.44 -4.96 25.31
C LYS A 68 1.55 -5.85 24.45
N GLN A 69 0.63 -6.58 25.09
CA GLN A 69 -0.25 -7.52 24.41
C GLN A 69 -1.19 -6.77 23.46
N ARG A 70 -1.69 -5.60 23.87
CA ARG A 70 -2.54 -4.77 23.01
C ARG A 70 -1.78 -4.20 21.82
N LEU A 71 -0.51 -3.82 21.97
CA LEU A 71 0.35 -3.39 20.85
C LEU A 71 0.66 -4.52 19.87
N LEU A 72 0.91 -5.74 20.37
CA LEU A 72 1.12 -6.92 19.51
C LEU A 72 -0.16 -7.22 18.71
N HIS A 73 -1.32 -7.19 19.36
CA HIS A 73 -2.61 -7.33 18.69
C HIS A 73 -2.83 -6.23 17.65
N TRP A 74 -2.51 -4.97 17.97
CA TRP A 74 -2.61 -3.88 17.01
C TRP A 74 -1.70 -4.10 15.79
N HIS A 75 -0.49 -4.61 16.01
CA HIS A 75 0.41 -4.95 14.91
C HIS A 75 -0.20 -6.02 14.00
N ASP A 76 -0.78 -7.07 14.58
CA ASP A 76 -1.46 -8.13 13.84
C ASP A 76 -2.64 -7.57 13.03
N VAL A 77 -3.51 -6.78 13.65
CA VAL A 77 -4.65 -6.11 13.01
C VAL A 77 -4.21 -5.22 11.84
N ILE A 78 -3.09 -4.49 11.97
CA ILE A 78 -2.50 -3.70 10.89
C ILE A 78 -2.05 -4.60 9.72
N ILE A 79 -1.39 -5.73 10.01
CA ILE A 79 -0.96 -6.70 8.97
C ILE A 79 -2.17 -7.33 8.28
N MET A 80 -3.22 -7.64 9.05
CA MET A 80 -4.49 -8.21 8.60
C MET A 80 -5.33 -7.22 7.78
N GLN A 81 -5.04 -5.93 7.88
CA GLN A 81 -5.82 -4.85 7.27
C GLN A 81 -7.29 -4.84 7.73
N LEU A 82 -7.54 -5.16 9.01
CA LEU A 82 -8.88 -5.04 9.60
C LEU A 82 -9.10 -3.59 10.05
N PHE A 83 -9.43 -2.71 9.10
CA PHE A 83 -9.43 -1.26 9.31
C PHE A 83 -10.31 -0.78 10.47
N GLU A 84 -11.51 -1.33 10.64
CA GLU A 84 -12.39 -0.96 11.76
C GLU A 84 -11.76 -1.24 13.12
N GLU A 85 -11.23 -2.46 13.31
CA GLU A 85 -10.54 -2.83 14.54
C GLU A 85 -9.22 -2.05 14.71
N MET A 86 -8.53 -1.77 13.59
CA MET A 86 -7.31 -0.98 13.57
C MET A 86 -7.54 0.43 14.11
N ASP A 87 -8.65 1.05 13.69
CA ASP A 87 -9.08 2.38 14.12
C ASP A 87 -9.52 2.37 15.58
N GLN A 88 -10.28 1.35 16.00
CA GLN A 88 -10.69 1.20 17.39
C GLN A 88 -9.48 1.17 18.33
N ILE A 89 -8.49 0.32 18.04
CA ILE A 89 -7.28 0.20 18.86
C ILE A 89 -6.46 1.51 18.82
N TYR A 90 -6.42 2.20 17.68
CA TYR A 90 -5.77 3.51 17.58
C TYR A 90 -6.40 4.51 18.56
N TYR A 91 -7.73 4.60 18.60
CA TYR A 91 -8.43 5.53 19.50
C TYR A 91 -8.28 5.14 20.98
N GLU A 92 -8.24 3.84 21.29
CA GLU A 92 -7.90 3.36 22.63
C GLU A 92 -6.52 3.88 23.09
N PHE A 93 -5.49 3.77 22.23
CA PHE A 93 -4.15 4.25 22.56
C PHE A 93 -4.00 5.78 22.59
N GLU A 94 -4.84 6.53 21.87
CA GLU A 94 -4.86 7.99 21.98
C GLU A 94 -5.41 8.45 23.35
N MET A 95 -6.26 7.63 23.99
CA MET A 95 -6.77 7.89 25.34
C MET A 95 -5.87 7.32 26.45
N GLU A 96 -5.06 6.29 26.16
CA GLU A 96 -4.15 5.66 27.11
C GLU A 96 -2.87 6.49 27.31
N GLU A 97 -2.86 7.35 28.32
CA GLU A 97 -1.74 8.26 28.55
C GLU A 97 -0.49 7.57 29.13
N LEU A 98 -0.64 6.43 29.81
CA LEU A 98 0.49 5.74 30.43
C LEU A 98 1.42 5.10 29.40
N ILE A 99 1.01 5.00 28.13
CA ILE A 99 1.86 4.54 27.03
C ILE A 99 3.17 5.34 26.92
N GLN A 100 3.15 6.62 27.30
CA GLN A 100 4.30 7.52 27.18
C GLN A 100 5.44 7.16 28.13
N ILE A 101 5.11 6.63 29.32
CA ILE A 101 6.07 6.19 30.33
C ILE A 101 6.36 4.68 30.27
N SER A 102 5.71 3.99 29.32
CA SER A 102 5.93 2.58 29.05
C SER A 102 7.24 2.35 28.29
N GLU A 103 7.88 1.22 28.55
CA GLU A 103 9.03 0.77 27.76
C GLU A 103 8.66 0.48 26.29
N TYR A 104 7.37 0.31 26.00
CA TYR A 104 6.83 0.05 24.66
C TYR A 104 6.46 1.32 23.88
N ASN A 105 6.77 2.52 24.38
CA ASN A 105 6.45 3.77 23.69
C ASN A 105 7.04 3.82 22.27
N ASP A 106 8.25 3.29 22.07
CA ASP A 106 8.89 3.30 20.74
C ASP A 106 8.17 2.37 19.76
N MET A 107 7.76 1.19 20.23
CA MET A 107 6.91 0.28 19.47
C MET A 107 5.57 0.94 19.13
N TYR A 108 4.93 1.61 20.09
CA TYR A 108 3.70 2.36 19.86
C TYR A 108 3.86 3.44 18.78
N GLN A 109 4.89 4.28 18.85
CA GLN A 109 5.14 5.30 17.82
C GLN A 109 5.39 4.67 16.43
N LEU A 110 6.12 3.56 16.37
CA LEU A 110 6.34 2.82 15.12
C LEU A 110 5.02 2.30 14.54
N LEU A 111 4.18 1.64 15.34
CA LEU A 111 2.88 1.15 14.88
C LEU A 111 1.94 2.29 14.48
N ARG A 112 1.98 3.41 15.19
CA ARG A 112 1.24 4.63 14.83
C ARG A 112 1.67 5.20 13.48
N ALA A 113 2.98 5.21 13.18
CA ALA A 113 3.46 5.57 11.85
C ALA A 113 2.95 4.59 10.78
N LYS A 114 2.98 3.28 11.06
CA LYS A 114 2.48 2.24 10.17
C LYS A 114 0.96 2.37 9.91
N TYR A 115 0.18 2.67 10.95
CA TYR A 115 -1.25 2.97 10.89
C TYR A 115 -1.54 4.17 9.96
N PHE A 116 -0.79 5.27 10.10
CA PHE A 116 -0.95 6.41 9.21
C PHE A 116 -0.62 6.06 7.75
N LEU A 117 0.40 5.23 7.51
CA LEU A 117 0.70 4.76 6.15
C LEU A 117 -0.43 3.89 5.57
N ALA A 118 -1.04 3.01 6.38
CA ALA A 118 -2.19 2.21 5.94
C ALA A 118 -3.38 3.08 5.50
N HIS A 119 -3.56 4.25 6.13
CA HIS A 119 -4.56 5.26 5.81
C HIS A 119 -4.12 6.29 4.76
N SER A 120 -3.00 6.08 4.09
CA SER A 120 -2.41 7.04 3.13
C SER A 120 -2.09 8.44 3.73
N LYS A 121 -2.04 8.57 5.06
CA LYS A 121 -1.68 9.78 5.82
C LYS A 121 -0.14 9.93 5.91
N CYS A 122 0.47 10.12 4.74
CA CYS A 122 1.94 10.08 4.58
C CYS A 122 2.68 11.19 5.35
N ASN A 123 2.05 12.35 5.55
CA ASN A 123 2.67 13.49 6.21
C ASN A 123 2.79 13.27 7.73
N GLU A 124 1.76 12.68 8.31
CA GLU A 124 1.64 12.30 9.71
C GLU A 124 2.65 11.19 10.04
N ALA A 125 2.69 10.16 9.20
CA ALA A 125 3.71 9.10 9.30
C ALA A 125 5.13 9.67 9.25
N PHE A 126 5.41 10.58 8.31
CA PHE A 126 6.74 11.17 8.15
C PHE A 126 7.21 11.95 9.39
N LYS A 127 6.31 12.69 10.06
CA LYS A 127 6.64 13.41 11.30
C LYS A 127 7.13 12.45 12.39
N ILE A 128 6.51 11.27 12.51
CA ILE A 128 6.89 10.26 13.49
C ILE A 128 8.20 9.56 13.09
N ILE A 129 8.28 9.11 11.83
CA ILE A 129 9.47 8.47 11.27
C ILE A 129 10.72 9.33 11.49
N LYS A 130 10.65 10.63 11.16
CA LYS A 130 11.78 11.56 11.31
C LYS A 130 12.23 11.71 12.77
N LYS A 131 11.32 11.64 13.74
CA LYS A 131 11.67 11.68 15.17
C LYS A 131 12.37 10.38 15.60
N LEU A 132 11.89 9.23 15.14
CA LEU A 132 12.46 7.92 15.48
C LEU A 132 13.83 7.70 14.84
N GLN A 133 14.05 8.14 13.60
CA GLN A 133 15.35 8.08 12.92
C GLN A 133 16.45 8.81 13.69
N LYS A 134 16.15 9.95 14.34
CA LYS A 134 17.13 10.69 15.16
C LYS A 134 17.67 9.91 16.36
N LYS A 135 17.00 8.84 16.76
CA LYS A 135 17.38 7.99 17.89
C LYS A 135 17.47 6.51 17.50
N GLU A 136 17.66 6.21 16.21
CA GLU A 136 17.69 4.84 15.69
C GLU A 136 18.69 3.94 16.42
N ASP A 137 19.87 4.46 16.75
CA ASP A 137 20.91 3.72 17.48
C ASP A 137 20.50 3.34 18.90
N LYS A 138 19.54 4.06 19.49
CA LYS A 138 18.99 3.81 20.82
C LYS A 138 17.78 2.87 20.80
N LEU A 139 17.22 2.59 19.62
CA LEU A 139 16.12 1.64 19.50
C LEU A 139 16.64 0.22 19.76
N ALA A 140 15.79 -0.57 20.42
CA ALA A 140 16.02 -1.99 20.55
C ALA A 140 16.05 -2.67 19.17
N PRO A 141 16.73 -3.83 19.03
CA PRO A 141 16.99 -4.45 17.74
C PRO A 141 15.72 -4.74 16.92
N TYR A 142 14.62 -5.12 17.57
CA TYR A 142 13.34 -5.36 16.91
C TYR A 142 12.76 -4.07 16.33
N GLU A 143 12.66 -3.02 17.14
CA GLU A 143 12.15 -1.69 16.79
C GLU A 143 12.96 -1.03 15.68
N ARG A 144 14.29 -1.24 15.66
CA ARG A 144 15.16 -0.75 14.57
C ARG A 144 14.80 -1.39 13.24
N ASN A 145 14.56 -2.70 13.22
CA ASN A 145 14.15 -3.39 12.00
C ASN A 145 12.69 -3.08 11.61
N LEU A 146 11.80 -2.88 12.58
CA LEU A 146 10.46 -2.37 12.33
C LEU A 146 10.50 -0.96 11.70
N LEU A 147 11.40 -0.09 12.15
CA LEU A 147 11.62 1.23 11.54
C LEU A 147 12.07 1.11 10.08
N LYS A 148 13.00 0.20 9.77
CA LYS A 148 13.40 -0.09 8.37
C LYS A 148 12.22 -0.55 7.54
N HIS A 149 11.37 -1.44 8.08
CA HIS A 149 10.17 -1.88 7.37
C HIS A 149 9.22 -0.70 7.08
N ILE A 150 8.93 0.13 8.07
CA ILE A 150 8.08 1.33 7.92
C ILE A 150 8.68 2.32 6.92
N LEU A 151 10.00 2.51 6.92
CA LEU A 151 10.71 3.33 5.93
C LEU A 151 10.56 2.78 4.52
N GLY A 152 10.59 1.46 4.34
CA GLY A 152 10.30 0.82 3.06
C GLY A 152 8.87 1.08 2.58
N ILE A 153 7.88 0.99 3.47
CA ILE A 153 6.47 1.31 3.15
C ILE A 153 6.33 2.79 2.78
N TYR A 154 6.97 3.69 3.53
CA TYR A 154 6.96 5.12 3.23
C TYR A 154 7.63 5.42 1.87
N SER A 155 8.78 4.82 1.57
CA SER A 155 9.44 4.97 0.27
C SER A 155 8.64 4.37 -0.88
N LEU A 156 7.84 3.31 -0.66
CA LEU A 156 6.87 2.82 -1.65
C LEU A 156 5.81 3.88 -1.94
N ALA A 157 5.24 4.51 -0.91
CA ALA A 157 4.26 5.59 -1.08
C ALA A 157 4.85 6.82 -1.80
N LYS A 158 6.17 7.02 -1.73
CA LYS A 158 6.91 8.05 -2.46
C LYS A 158 7.43 7.59 -3.82
N GLN A 159 7.15 6.34 -4.22
CA GLN A 159 7.60 5.74 -5.49
C GLN A 159 9.14 5.69 -5.63
N GLU A 160 9.87 5.63 -4.51
CA GLU A 160 11.34 5.53 -4.46
C GLU A 160 11.79 4.06 -4.48
N TYR A 161 11.41 3.30 -5.51
CA TYR A 161 11.49 1.82 -5.49
C TYR A 161 12.90 1.25 -5.27
N GLY A 162 13.95 1.89 -5.82
CA GLY A 162 15.34 1.46 -5.57
C GLY A 162 15.74 1.56 -4.09
N LYS A 163 15.28 2.62 -3.41
CA LYS A 163 15.50 2.83 -1.98
C LYS A 163 14.70 1.84 -1.13
N VAL A 164 13.48 1.48 -1.56
CA VAL A 164 12.69 0.42 -0.91
C VAL A 164 13.50 -0.87 -0.85
N ILE A 165 14.08 -1.30 -1.98
CA ILE A 165 14.87 -2.52 -2.06
C ILE A 165 16.09 -2.43 -1.14
N GLN A 166 16.83 -1.33 -1.19
CA GLN A 166 18.01 -1.12 -0.35
C GLN A 166 17.67 -1.24 1.15
N ILE A 167 16.60 -0.56 1.59
CA ILE A 167 16.20 -0.53 3.00
C ILE A 167 15.69 -1.90 3.44
N LEU A 168 14.75 -2.49 2.70
CA LEU A 168 14.09 -3.73 3.11
C LEU A 168 15.03 -4.95 3.08
N LYS A 169 16.02 -4.98 2.17
CA LYS A 169 17.07 -6.04 2.21
C LYS A 169 18.03 -5.91 3.39
N SER A 170 18.09 -4.76 4.04
CA SER A 170 18.93 -4.54 5.23
C SER A 170 18.26 -4.99 6.54
N ILE A 171 17.02 -5.50 6.47
CA ILE A 171 16.32 -6.06 7.63
C ILE A 171 17.00 -7.37 8.06
N ASP A 172 17.30 -7.46 9.36
CA ASP A 172 17.82 -8.67 9.97
C ASP A 172 16.66 -9.60 10.37
N ASN A 173 16.49 -10.67 9.61
CA ASN A 173 15.43 -11.66 9.81
C ASN A 173 15.61 -12.53 11.06
N THR A 174 16.81 -12.57 11.65
CA THR A 174 17.03 -13.32 12.90
C THR A 174 16.35 -12.64 14.08
N VAL A 175 16.21 -11.32 14.00
CA VAL A 175 15.59 -10.46 15.02
C VAL A 175 14.16 -10.10 14.63
N TYR A 176 13.92 -9.69 13.38
CA TYR A 176 12.62 -9.23 12.91
C TYR A 176 11.84 -10.35 12.22
N LYS A 177 11.03 -11.05 13.02
CA LYS A 177 10.28 -12.23 12.59
C LYS A 177 8.94 -11.93 11.90
N ASN A 178 8.77 -10.74 11.31
CA ASN A 178 7.57 -10.40 10.54
C ASN A 178 7.90 -10.38 9.03
N PRO A 179 7.55 -11.43 8.27
CA PRO A 179 7.86 -11.56 6.85
C PRO A 179 7.02 -10.67 5.91
N GLU A 180 6.09 -9.86 6.41
CA GLU A 180 5.25 -8.96 5.60
C GLU A 180 6.07 -8.05 4.68
N PHE A 181 7.29 -7.67 5.07
CA PHE A 181 8.17 -6.83 4.25
C PHE A 181 8.53 -7.48 2.90
N TYR A 182 8.44 -8.80 2.77
CA TYR A 182 8.64 -9.48 1.48
C TYR A 182 7.59 -9.07 0.45
N TYR A 183 6.35 -8.78 0.86
CA TYR A 183 5.34 -8.26 -0.06
C TYR A 183 5.73 -6.88 -0.61
N HIS A 184 6.27 -6.03 0.25
CA HIS A 184 6.75 -4.69 -0.13
C HIS A 184 7.97 -4.77 -1.06
N LEU A 185 8.87 -5.72 -0.82
CA LEU A 185 9.97 -6.03 -1.75
C LEU A 185 9.43 -6.49 -3.11
N ALA A 186 8.48 -7.43 -3.13
CA ALA A 186 7.89 -7.95 -4.35
C ALA A 186 7.24 -6.83 -5.18
N SER A 187 6.51 -5.94 -4.52
CA SER A 187 5.90 -4.78 -5.17
C SER A 187 6.95 -3.84 -5.79
N ALA A 188 8.06 -3.59 -5.10
CA ALA A 188 9.15 -2.76 -5.64
C ALA A 188 9.84 -3.42 -6.84
N TYR A 189 10.11 -4.72 -6.79
CA TYR A 189 10.71 -5.45 -7.92
C TYR A 189 9.77 -5.54 -9.11
N HIS A 190 8.46 -5.69 -8.89
CA HIS A 190 7.48 -5.66 -9.95
C HIS A 190 7.53 -4.31 -10.70
N THR A 191 7.50 -3.19 -9.97
CA THR A 191 7.55 -1.86 -10.61
C THR A 191 8.87 -1.59 -11.34
N LEU A 192 9.97 -2.21 -10.91
CA LEU A 192 11.26 -2.14 -11.59
C LEU A 192 11.45 -3.20 -12.68
N ASN A 193 10.38 -3.87 -13.11
CA ASN A 193 10.39 -4.89 -14.16
C ASN A 193 11.40 -6.03 -13.89
N ALA A 194 11.51 -6.48 -12.64
CA ALA A 194 12.33 -7.63 -12.23
C ALA A 194 11.42 -8.84 -11.86
N PRO A 195 10.79 -9.51 -12.85
CA PRO A 195 9.71 -10.46 -12.62
C PRO A 195 10.12 -11.67 -11.76
N VAL A 196 11.34 -12.19 -11.95
CA VAL A 196 11.85 -13.33 -11.17
C VAL A 196 11.95 -13.01 -9.68
N LEU A 197 12.49 -11.84 -9.35
CA LEU A 197 12.62 -11.40 -7.96
C LEU A 197 11.26 -11.00 -7.37
N ALA A 198 10.40 -10.37 -8.16
CA ALA A 198 9.03 -10.06 -7.76
C ALA A 198 8.25 -11.33 -7.39
N TYR A 199 8.33 -12.37 -8.23
CA TYR A 199 7.70 -13.67 -7.96
C TYR A 199 8.25 -14.31 -6.70
N TYR A 200 9.58 -14.39 -6.57
CA TYR A 200 10.25 -15.00 -5.41
C TYR A 200 9.83 -14.37 -4.07
N TYR A 201 9.81 -13.03 -4.00
CA TYR A 201 9.41 -12.34 -2.77
C TYR A 201 7.89 -12.36 -2.56
N ALA A 202 7.09 -12.36 -3.63
CA ALA A 202 5.64 -12.51 -3.53
C ALA A 202 5.27 -13.87 -2.94
N GLU A 203 5.92 -14.95 -3.40
CA GLU A 203 5.74 -16.31 -2.87
C GLU A 203 6.04 -16.40 -1.37
N LYS A 204 7.16 -15.82 -0.91
CA LYS A 204 7.48 -15.76 0.52
C LYS A 204 6.39 -15.06 1.33
N SER A 205 5.88 -13.94 0.82
CA SER A 205 4.81 -13.20 1.49
C SER A 205 3.49 -13.98 1.47
N HIS A 206 3.19 -14.68 0.37
CA HIS A 206 2.01 -15.53 0.23
C HIS A 206 2.00 -16.66 1.26
N GLN A 207 3.14 -17.36 1.44
CA GLN A 207 3.27 -18.40 2.46
C GLN A 207 3.03 -17.86 3.88
N PHE A 208 3.59 -16.70 4.20
CA PHE A 208 3.36 -16.03 5.49
C PHE A 208 1.89 -15.68 5.68
N PHE A 209 1.25 -15.01 4.72
CA PHE A 209 -0.16 -14.62 4.83
C PHE A 209 -1.08 -15.83 4.96
N LYS A 210 -0.75 -16.95 4.30
CA LYS A 210 -1.47 -18.21 4.47
C LYS A 210 -1.34 -18.78 5.89
N GLN A 211 -0.14 -18.74 6.48
CA GLN A 211 0.09 -19.22 7.85
C GLN A 211 -0.71 -18.45 8.90
N ILE A 212 -0.90 -17.14 8.68
CA ILE A 212 -1.70 -16.30 9.58
C ILE A 212 -3.17 -16.20 9.16
N ASN A 213 -3.64 -17.00 8.20
CA ASN A 213 -5.02 -16.97 7.68
C ASN A 213 -5.49 -15.60 7.17
N ASN A 214 -4.55 -14.78 6.67
CA ASN A 214 -4.85 -13.49 6.06
C ASN A 214 -5.22 -13.67 4.58
N TYR A 215 -6.43 -14.17 4.32
CA TYR A 215 -6.87 -14.54 2.97
C TYR A 215 -6.88 -13.35 1.99
N LEU A 216 -7.16 -12.14 2.48
CA LEU A 216 -7.10 -10.92 1.66
C LEU A 216 -5.70 -10.66 1.13
N ARG A 217 -4.67 -10.83 1.97
CA ARG A 217 -3.27 -10.65 1.57
C ARG A 217 -2.70 -11.84 0.80
N VAL A 218 -3.25 -13.05 1.01
CA VAL A 218 -3.00 -14.21 0.14
C VAL A 218 -3.42 -13.89 -1.30
N ILE A 219 -4.62 -13.33 -1.50
CA ILE A 219 -5.10 -12.90 -2.83
C ILE A 219 -4.14 -11.88 -3.44
N ASP A 220 -3.72 -10.86 -2.67
CA ASP A 220 -2.82 -9.82 -3.17
C ASP A 220 -1.46 -10.39 -3.60
N ALA A 221 -0.87 -11.27 -2.79
CA ALA A 221 0.43 -11.88 -3.07
C ALA A 221 0.37 -12.86 -4.26
N GLU A 222 -0.67 -13.69 -4.33
CA GLU A 222 -0.89 -14.62 -5.45
C GLU A 222 -1.14 -13.85 -6.76
N MET A 223 -1.93 -12.78 -6.72
CA MET A 223 -2.13 -11.90 -7.88
C MET A 223 -0.80 -11.32 -8.35
N LEU A 224 0.05 -10.87 -7.43
CA LEU A 224 1.38 -10.34 -7.75
C LEU A 224 2.28 -11.41 -8.36
N MET A 225 2.19 -12.67 -7.93
CA MET A 225 2.91 -13.79 -8.55
C MET A 225 2.44 -14.04 -9.98
N ILE A 226 1.11 -14.13 -10.20
CA ILE A 226 0.53 -14.46 -11.51
C ILE A 226 0.94 -13.43 -12.56
N ILE A 227 0.86 -12.13 -12.25
CA ILE A 227 1.19 -11.07 -13.23
C ILE A 227 2.68 -11.00 -13.60
N GLN A 228 3.57 -11.73 -12.91
CA GLN A 228 4.97 -11.85 -13.33
C GLN A 228 5.15 -12.91 -14.42
N ILE A 229 4.20 -13.83 -14.59
CA ILE A 229 4.28 -14.90 -15.58
C ILE A 229 3.90 -14.30 -16.92
N GLN A 230 4.90 -14.09 -17.77
CA GLN A 230 4.70 -13.53 -19.10
C GLN A 230 4.73 -14.65 -20.14
N GLY A 231 3.67 -14.77 -20.94
CA GLY A 231 3.61 -15.62 -22.12
C GLY A 231 3.09 -14.86 -23.34
N ASP A 232 3.46 -15.32 -24.53
CA ASP A 232 2.96 -14.78 -25.80
C ASP A 232 1.59 -15.36 -26.18
N THR A 233 1.20 -16.46 -25.53
CA THR A 233 -0.05 -17.18 -25.76
C THR A 233 -0.90 -17.24 -24.50
N LEU A 234 -2.19 -17.44 -24.71
CA LEU A 234 -3.14 -17.67 -23.63
C LEU A 234 -2.76 -18.97 -22.88
N ASP A 235 -2.54 -18.87 -21.58
CA ASP A 235 -2.22 -20.01 -20.73
C ASP A 235 -3.44 -20.36 -19.86
N GLU A 236 -3.97 -21.58 -20.05
CA GLU A 236 -5.14 -22.06 -19.32
C GLU A 236 -4.89 -22.18 -17.81
N GLU A 237 -3.65 -22.47 -17.39
CA GLU A 237 -3.28 -22.53 -15.97
C GLU A 237 -3.38 -21.14 -15.35
N ILE A 238 -2.85 -20.12 -16.03
CA ILE A 238 -2.93 -18.71 -15.59
C ILE A 238 -4.37 -18.23 -15.49
N ILE A 239 -5.20 -18.54 -16.49
CA ILE A 239 -6.63 -18.21 -16.46
C ILE A 239 -7.32 -18.90 -15.29
N SER A 240 -7.04 -20.19 -15.07
CA SER A 240 -7.61 -20.96 -13.97
C SER A 240 -7.24 -20.35 -12.61
N ARG A 241 -5.97 -19.95 -12.43
CA ARG A 241 -5.51 -19.27 -11.22
C ARG A 241 -6.22 -17.94 -10.99
N PHE A 242 -6.39 -17.11 -12.02
CA PHE A 242 -7.18 -15.87 -11.89
C PHE A 242 -8.65 -16.13 -11.56
N LYS A 243 -9.29 -17.13 -12.17
CA LYS A 243 -10.68 -17.50 -11.86
C LYS A 243 -10.82 -17.98 -10.41
N ASN A 244 -9.85 -18.73 -9.90
CA ASN A 244 -9.79 -19.11 -8.49
C ASN A 244 -9.67 -17.89 -7.58
N LEU A 245 -8.84 -16.91 -7.93
CA LEU A 245 -8.75 -15.65 -7.18
C LEU A 245 -10.05 -14.86 -7.19
N ILE A 246 -10.79 -14.81 -8.30
CA ILE A 246 -12.10 -14.15 -8.35
C ILE A 246 -13.06 -14.80 -7.33
N ARG A 247 -13.13 -16.13 -7.31
CA ARG A 247 -13.93 -16.88 -6.33
C ARG A 247 -13.47 -16.60 -4.89
N SER A 248 -12.16 -16.54 -4.64
CA SER A 248 -11.63 -16.18 -3.33
C SER A 248 -12.03 -14.77 -2.90
N CYS A 249 -12.03 -13.80 -3.81
CA CYS A 249 -12.50 -12.45 -3.52
C CYS A 249 -14.00 -12.42 -3.17
N GLU A 250 -14.82 -13.23 -3.84
CA GLU A 250 -16.26 -13.35 -3.53
C GLU A 250 -16.49 -13.93 -2.14
N LEU A 251 -15.78 -15.02 -1.79
CA LEU A 251 -15.84 -15.64 -0.47
C LEU A 251 -15.39 -14.70 0.65
N CYS A 252 -14.42 -13.82 0.37
CA CYS A 252 -13.91 -12.84 1.32
C CYS A 252 -14.67 -11.50 1.29
N ASN A 253 -15.74 -11.38 0.49
CA ASN A 253 -16.47 -10.12 0.25
C ASN A 253 -15.54 -8.92 -0.05
N ALA A 254 -14.60 -9.12 -0.99
CA ALA A 254 -13.54 -8.16 -1.31
C ALA A 254 -13.69 -7.57 -2.73
N PRO A 255 -14.67 -6.66 -2.97
CA PRO A 255 -14.96 -6.13 -4.30
C PRO A 255 -13.76 -5.37 -4.90
N ASP A 256 -12.99 -4.62 -4.10
CA ASP A 256 -11.82 -3.88 -4.58
C ASP A 256 -10.73 -4.80 -5.14
N ARG A 257 -10.51 -5.95 -4.51
CA ARG A 257 -9.56 -6.97 -4.98
C ARG A 257 -10.10 -7.69 -6.19
N LYS A 258 -11.40 -8.05 -6.17
CA LYS A 258 -12.09 -8.65 -7.32
C LYS A 258 -11.93 -7.77 -8.56
N ALA A 259 -12.11 -6.45 -8.42
CA ALA A 259 -11.95 -5.50 -9.51
C ALA A 259 -10.54 -5.52 -10.12
N LYS A 260 -9.49 -5.65 -9.30
CA LYS A 260 -8.09 -5.77 -9.78
C LYS A 260 -7.83 -7.10 -10.46
N VAL A 261 -8.30 -8.20 -9.88
CA VAL A 261 -8.17 -9.55 -10.45
C VAL A 261 -8.85 -9.63 -11.82
N LEU A 262 -10.08 -9.11 -11.94
CA LEU A 262 -10.82 -9.05 -13.20
C LEU A 262 -10.09 -8.22 -14.25
N HIS A 263 -9.50 -7.07 -13.87
CA HIS A 263 -8.70 -6.25 -14.78
C HIS A 263 -7.49 -7.02 -15.32
N ASN A 264 -6.74 -7.69 -14.45
CA ASN A 264 -5.54 -8.44 -14.84
C ASN A 264 -5.90 -9.64 -15.73
N LEU A 265 -6.99 -10.35 -15.41
CA LEU A 265 -7.49 -11.42 -16.27
C LEU A 265 -7.93 -10.90 -17.65
N ALA A 266 -8.60 -9.76 -17.70
CA ALA A 266 -8.96 -9.10 -18.96
C ALA A 266 -7.73 -8.77 -19.80
N TYR A 267 -6.65 -8.31 -19.16
CA TYR A 267 -5.38 -8.02 -19.82
C TYR A 267 -4.73 -9.28 -20.40
N GLU A 268 -4.78 -10.43 -19.71
CA GLU A 268 -4.29 -11.69 -20.28
C GLU A 268 -5.09 -12.13 -21.52
N PHE A 269 -6.42 -12.02 -21.48
CA PHE A 269 -7.23 -12.27 -22.68
C PHE A 269 -6.92 -11.30 -23.82
N TYR A 270 -6.71 -10.01 -23.50
CA TYR A 270 -6.34 -9.00 -24.48
C TYR A 270 -4.99 -9.32 -25.15
N ARG A 271 -3.98 -9.71 -24.37
CA ARG A 271 -2.67 -10.15 -24.89
C ARG A 271 -2.80 -11.39 -25.78
N GLY A 272 -3.64 -12.34 -25.37
CA GLY A 272 -4.00 -13.51 -26.15
C GLY A 272 -4.92 -13.23 -27.35
N LYS A 273 -5.21 -11.96 -27.66
CA LYS A 273 -6.11 -11.50 -28.74
C LYS A 273 -7.55 -12.02 -28.66
N ASN A 274 -7.98 -12.48 -27.48
CA ASN A 274 -9.36 -12.84 -27.21
C ASN A 274 -10.13 -11.60 -26.71
N TYR A 275 -10.40 -10.68 -27.64
CA TYR A 275 -10.96 -9.37 -27.32
C TYR A 275 -12.37 -9.43 -26.75
N LYS A 276 -13.17 -10.42 -27.15
CA LYS A 276 -14.52 -10.65 -26.63
C LYS A 276 -14.53 -10.91 -25.12
N GLU A 277 -13.67 -11.81 -24.64
CA GLU A 277 -13.57 -12.09 -23.20
C GLU A 277 -12.87 -10.94 -22.45
N ALA A 278 -11.84 -10.34 -23.05
CA ALA A 278 -11.18 -9.16 -22.47
C ALA A 278 -12.19 -8.03 -22.21
N ARG A 279 -13.03 -7.70 -23.20
CA ARG A 279 -14.11 -6.71 -23.05
C ARG A 279 -15.01 -7.02 -21.86
N LYS A 280 -15.47 -8.27 -21.74
CA LYS A 280 -16.36 -8.69 -20.65
C LYS A 280 -15.71 -8.46 -19.29
N TYR A 281 -14.49 -8.97 -19.08
CA TYR A 281 -13.81 -8.86 -17.80
C TYR A 281 -13.38 -7.42 -17.47
N TYR A 282 -13.03 -6.60 -18.47
CA TYR A 282 -12.79 -5.18 -18.25
C TYR A 282 -14.06 -4.45 -17.80
N LYS A 283 -15.21 -4.74 -18.42
CA LYS A 283 -16.51 -4.18 -18.03
C LYS A 283 -16.86 -4.57 -16.59
N ASP A 284 -16.73 -5.85 -16.23
CA ASP A 284 -16.99 -6.34 -14.88
C ASP A 284 -16.06 -5.69 -13.85
N SER A 285 -14.78 -5.52 -14.20
CA SER A 285 -13.81 -4.81 -13.36
C SER A 285 -14.17 -3.33 -13.17
N MET A 286 -14.62 -2.67 -14.23
CA MET A 286 -14.98 -1.26 -14.24
C MET A 286 -16.20 -0.98 -13.35
N LEU A 287 -17.22 -1.84 -13.40
CA LEU A 287 -18.46 -1.69 -12.61
C LEU A 287 -18.26 -1.80 -11.10
N LEU A 288 -17.14 -2.36 -10.65
CA LEU A 288 -16.79 -2.50 -9.23
C LEU A 288 -15.97 -1.32 -8.68
N LYS A 289 -15.70 -0.30 -9.50
CA LYS A 289 -14.80 0.80 -9.15
C LYS A 289 -15.56 2.13 -9.11
N ASP A 290 -15.07 3.05 -8.29
CA ASP A 290 -15.50 4.45 -8.32
C ASP A 290 -15.23 5.05 -9.71
N SER A 291 -16.27 5.62 -10.32
CA SER A 291 -16.25 6.15 -11.69
C SER A 291 -15.30 7.33 -11.87
N GLU A 292 -14.93 8.03 -10.80
CA GLU A 292 -13.98 9.15 -10.83
C GLU A 292 -12.54 8.69 -10.60
N ALA A 293 -12.32 7.45 -10.17
CA ALA A 293 -10.99 6.96 -9.81
C ALA A 293 -10.12 6.60 -11.02
N LEU A 294 -8.80 6.75 -10.87
CA LEU A 294 -7.80 6.33 -11.86
C LEU A 294 -7.96 4.85 -12.27
N SER A 295 -8.29 3.99 -11.31
CA SER A 295 -8.44 2.56 -11.53
C SER A 295 -9.65 2.22 -12.42
N TYR A 296 -10.70 3.06 -12.40
CA TYR A 296 -11.85 2.94 -13.30
C TYR A 296 -11.44 3.26 -14.73
N LEU A 297 -10.74 4.39 -14.94
CA LEU A 297 -10.25 4.79 -16.27
C LEU A 297 -9.33 3.73 -16.90
N LEU A 298 -8.55 3.05 -16.08
CA LEU A 298 -7.71 1.92 -16.51
C LEU A 298 -8.54 0.76 -17.11
N SER A 299 -9.64 0.37 -16.46
CA SER A 299 -10.53 -0.68 -16.99
C SER A 299 -11.39 -0.18 -18.15
N LEU A 300 -11.82 1.08 -18.12
CA LEU A 300 -12.58 1.70 -19.21
C LEU A 300 -11.76 1.76 -20.50
N GLU A 301 -10.49 2.16 -20.42
CA GLU A 301 -9.57 2.18 -21.56
C GLU A 301 -9.44 0.78 -22.18
N GLY A 302 -9.21 -0.24 -21.34
CA GLY A 302 -9.14 -1.63 -21.77
C GLY A 302 -10.45 -2.14 -22.38
N TYR A 303 -11.59 -1.77 -21.80
CA TYR A 303 -12.92 -2.10 -22.31
C TYR A 303 -13.15 -1.51 -23.71
N VAL A 304 -12.95 -0.20 -23.88
CA VAL A 304 -13.16 0.49 -25.16
C VAL A 304 -12.22 -0.06 -26.22
N ARG A 305 -10.94 -0.24 -25.88
CA ARG A 305 -9.94 -0.79 -26.80
C ARG A 305 -10.28 -2.21 -27.23
N SER A 306 -10.60 -3.10 -26.28
CA SER A 306 -10.99 -4.48 -26.60
C SER A 306 -12.26 -4.52 -27.43
N SER A 307 -13.22 -3.63 -27.17
CA SER A 307 -14.45 -3.53 -27.95
C SER A 307 -14.20 -3.12 -29.40
N PHE A 308 -13.30 -2.16 -29.62
CA PHE A 308 -12.90 -1.75 -30.97
C PHE A 308 -12.22 -2.88 -31.74
N GLU A 309 -11.27 -3.59 -31.12
CA GLU A 309 -10.53 -4.70 -31.75
C GLU A 309 -11.43 -5.93 -32.01
N ASP A 310 -12.45 -6.16 -31.18
CA ASP A 310 -13.48 -7.22 -31.39
C ASP A 310 -14.44 -6.91 -32.54
N GLY A 311 -14.36 -5.71 -33.14
CA GLY A 311 -15.31 -5.27 -34.17
C GLY A 311 -16.72 -5.01 -33.62
N TYR A 312 -16.83 -4.51 -32.38
CA TYR A 312 -18.12 -4.22 -31.74
C TYR A 312 -18.94 -3.21 -32.56
N SER A 313 -20.22 -3.51 -32.75
CA SER A 313 -21.07 -2.84 -33.73
C SER A 313 -21.51 -1.43 -33.35
N ASN A 314 -21.52 -1.08 -32.06
CA ASN A 314 -22.02 0.23 -31.59
C ASN A 314 -20.87 1.21 -31.33
N LEU A 315 -20.34 1.82 -32.39
CA LEU A 315 -19.24 2.77 -32.30
C LEU A 315 -19.62 4.07 -31.55
N ASP A 316 -20.86 4.52 -31.66
CA ASP A 316 -21.32 5.75 -31.00
C ASP A 316 -21.28 5.63 -29.47
N GLU A 317 -21.65 4.45 -28.94
CA GLU A 317 -21.53 4.13 -27.52
C GLU A 317 -20.05 4.18 -27.06
N LEU A 318 -19.15 3.55 -27.82
CA LEU A 318 -17.72 3.56 -27.51
C LEU A 318 -17.10 4.95 -27.58
N ILE A 319 -17.57 5.80 -28.50
CA ILE A 319 -17.16 7.20 -28.60
C ILE A 319 -17.59 7.96 -27.34
N ASN A 320 -18.85 7.80 -26.92
CA ASN A 320 -19.36 8.44 -25.71
C ASN A 320 -18.61 7.99 -24.45
N ASP A 321 -18.33 6.70 -24.33
CA ASP A 321 -17.53 6.13 -23.25
C ASP A 321 -16.11 6.71 -23.21
N ALA A 322 -15.45 6.80 -24.37
CA ALA A 322 -14.12 7.38 -24.49
C ALA A 322 -14.11 8.90 -24.22
N GLU A 323 -15.16 9.64 -24.61
CA GLU A 323 -15.32 11.07 -24.31
C GLU A 323 -15.52 11.30 -22.81
N THR A 324 -16.32 10.44 -22.17
CA THR A 324 -16.52 10.43 -20.71
C THR A 324 -15.21 10.17 -19.97
N GLY A 325 -14.47 9.14 -20.38
CA GLY A 325 -13.15 8.82 -19.83
C GLY A 325 -12.15 9.97 -20.00
N LEU A 326 -12.15 10.63 -21.16
CA LEU A 326 -11.32 11.80 -21.42
C LEU A 326 -11.69 12.99 -20.53
N PHE A 327 -12.98 13.22 -20.30
CA PHE A 327 -13.45 14.29 -19.41
C PHE A 327 -12.96 14.07 -17.98
N ILE A 328 -13.17 12.88 -17.42
CA ILE A 328 -12.74 12.52 -16.07
C ILE A 328 -11.21 12.62 -15.94
N ALA A 329 -10.47 12.13 -16.94
CA ALA A 329 -9.01 12.22 -16.98
C ALA A 329 -8.51 13.67 -16.97
N LYS A 330 -9.17 14.58 -17.71
CA LYS A 330 -8.82 16.01 -17.70
C LYS A 330 -9.16 16.67 -16.37
N LYS A 331 -10.36 16.42 -15.84
CA LYS A 331 -10.84 16.97 -14.56
C LYS A 331 -9.87 16.65 -13.43
N ASN A 332 -9.37 15.41 -13.38
CA ASN A 332 -8.46 14.94 -12.34
C ASN A 332 -6.96 15.01 -12.72
N ASN A 333 -6.62 15.62 -13.86
CA ASN A 333 -5.26 15.76 -14.38
C ASN A 333 -4.49 14.43 -14.51
N TYR A 334 -5.18 13.37 -14.92
CA TYR A 334 -4.59 12.06 -15.18
C TYR A 334 -3.98 12.00 -16.58
N ILE A 335 -2.77 12.57 -16.72
CA ILE A 335 -2.09 12.81 -18.00
C ILE A 335 -2.05 11.56 -18.89
N LEU A 336 -1.68 10.39 -18.37
CA LEU A 336 -1.64 9.14 -19.13
C LEU A 336 -2.97 8.87 -19.86
N TYR A 337 -4.07 8.92 -19.12
CA TYR A 337 -5.41 8.62 -19.65
C TYR A 337 -5.92 9.71 -20.59
N ILE A 338 -5.52 10.97 -20.41
CA ILE A 338 -5.80 12.02 -21.40
C ILE A 338 -5.24 11.64 -22.78
N HIS A 339 -4.00 11.11 -22.83
CA HIS A 339 -3.39 10.67 -24.07
C HIS A 339 -4.05 9.39 -24.61
N LEU A 340 -4.30 8.39 -23.76
CA LEU A 340 -4.90 7.11 -24.18
C LEU A 340 -6.32 7.30 -24.75
N PHE A 341 -7.19 8.07 -24.09
CA PHE A 341 -8.54 8.31 -24.60
C PHE A 341 -8.56 9.17 -25.86
N LYS A 342 -7.64 10.15 -26.01
CA LYS A 342 -7.52 10.90 -27.27
C LYS A 342 -7.13 9.99 -28.44
N LEU A 343 -6.18 9.08 -28.22
CA LEU A 343 -5.79 8.08 -29.21
C LEU A 343 -6.98 7.17 -29.56
N LEU A 344 -7.71 6.67 -28.58
CA LEU A 344 -8.93 5.87 -28.82
C LEU A 344 -9.98 6.63 -29.63
N LEU A 345 -10.22 7.92 -29.33
CA LEU A 345 -11.17 8.72 -30.09
C LEU A 345 -10.76 8.92 -31.55
N TYR A 346 -9.47 9.04 -31.86
CA TYR A 346 -9.03 9.08 -33.25
C TYR A 346 -9.26 7.74 -33.96
N LEU A 347 -9.02 6.61 -33.30
CA LEU A 347 -9.31 5.28 -33.84
C LEU A 347 -10.80 5.08 -34.11
N LEU A 348 -11.65 5.36 -33.11
CA LEU A 348 -13.10 5.17 -33.19
C LEU A 348 -13.75 6.07 -34.26
N LYS A 349 -13.20 7.27 -34.49
CA LYS A 349 -13.68 8.22 -35.51
C LYS A 349 -13.01 8.02 -36.88
N SER A 350 -12.27 6.93 -37.07
CA SER A 350 -11.55 6.60 -38.31
C SER A 350 -10.57 7.69 -38.79
N LYS A 351 -9.95 8.40 -37.87
CA LYS A 351 -8.99 9.49 -38.12
C LYS A 351 -7.55 8.99 -38.02
N GLU A 352 -7.18 8.07 -38.92
CA GLU A 352 -5.88 7.38 -38.93
C GLU A 352 -4.69 8.35 -38.96
N LYS A 353 -4.75 9.40 -39.80
CA LYS A 353 -3.67 10.39 -39.92
C LYS A 353 -3.47 11.17 -38.61
N GLU A 354 -4.55 11.63 -38.00
CA GLU A 354 -4.52 12.35 -36.73
C GLU A 354 -4.06 11.46 -35.58
N TYR A 355 -4.45 10.18 -35.59
CA TYR A 355 -3.96 9.19 -34.62
C TYR A 355 -2.44 9.12 -34.62
N TYR A 356 -1.82 8.82 -35.76
CA TYR A 356 -0.37 8.64 -35.83
C TYR A 356 0.40 9.94 -35.62
N ASN A 357 -0.13 11.08 -36.10
CA ASN A 357 0.45 12.39 -35.82
C ASN A 357 0.44 12.70 -34.31
N TYR A 358 -0.67 12.42 -33.62
CA TYR A 358 -0.78 12.62 -32.18
C TYR A 358 0.09 11.62 -31.38
N LEU A 359 0.14 10.36 -31.83
CA LEU A 359 0.95 9.31 -31.25
C LEU A 359 2.43 9.72 -31.25
N ASN A 360 2.97 10.10 -32.41
CA ASN A 360 4.36 10.49 -32.57
C ASN A 360 4.72 11.76 -31.80
N ASN A 361 3.92 12.82 -31.96
CA ASN A 361 4.31 14.16 -31.50
C ASN A 361 3.92 14.47 -30.06
N LYS A 362 3.02 13.70 -29.45
CA LYS A 362 2.47 14.00 -28.11
C LYS A 362 2.48 12.79 -27.19
N ALA A 363 1.89 11.67 -27.60
CA ALA A 363 1.71 10.52 -26.70
C ALA A 363 3.03 9.77 -26.43
N LEU A 364 3.77 9.41 -27.48
CA LEU A 364 5.04 8.69 -27.36
C LEU A 364 6.09 9.46 -26.53
N PRO A 365 6.33 10.77 -26.74
CA PRO A 365 7.24 11.53 -25.89
C PRO A 365 6.84 11.51 -24.41
N MET A 366 5.54 11.56 -24.12
CA MET A 366 5.02 11.45 -22.76
C MET A 366 5.26 10.04 -22.20
N PHE A 367 5.03 8.99 -22.99
CA PHE A 367 5.29 7.61 -22.57
C PHE A 367 6.76 7.36 -22.25
N ILE A 368 7.67 7.86 -23.08
CA ILE A 368 9.13 7.77 -22.85
C ILE A 368 9.50 8.52 -21.58
N LYS A 369 9.07 9.78 -21.43
CA LYS A 369 9.40 10.62 -20.28
C LYS A 369 8.96 10.00 -18.94
N ASN A 370 7.85 9.27 -18.93
CA ASN A 370 7.28 8.66 -17.73
C ASN A 370 7.62 7.16 -17.58
N GLY A 371 8.43 6.59 -18.49
CA GLY A 371 8.88 5.21 -18.38
C GLY A 371 7.80 4.15 -18.60
N PHE A 372 6.75 4.44 -19.39
CA PHE A 372 5.70 3.46 -19.71
C PHE A 372 6.16 2.47 -20.80
N THR A 373 7.12 1.59 -20.46
CA THR A 373 7.84 0.72 -21.41
C THR A 373 6.92 -0.03 -22.38
N PHE A 374 5.85 -0.66 -21.89
CA PHE A 374 4.91 -1.38 -22.75
C PHE A 374 4.25 -0.46 -23.81
N LEU A 375 3.81 0.74 -23.40
CA LEU A 375 3.19 1.70 -24.31
C LEU A 375 4.21 2.27 -25.30
N VAL A 376 5.46 2.47 -24.87
CA VAL A 376 6.56 2.90 -25.74
C VAL A 376 6.79 1.86 -26.84
N GLU A 377 7.01 0.59 -26.48
CA GLU A 377 7.28 -0.48 -27.44
C GLU A 377 6.11 -0.71 -28.40
N ARG A 378 4.89 -0.71 -27.88
CA ARG A 378 3.67 -0.76 -28.71
C ARG A 378 3.61 0.41 -29.70
N SER A 379 3.82 1.64 -29.23
CA SER A 379 3.70 2.84 -30.06
C SER A 379 4.75 2.88 -31.16
N LYS A 380 6.00 2.48 -30.86
CA LYS A 380 7.07 2.37 -31.86
C LYS A 380 6.69 1.36 -32.95
N LYS A 381 6.20 0.18 -32.57
CA LYS A 381 5.77 -0.85 -33.52
C LYS A 381 4.61 -0.39 -34.41
N GLU A 382 3.62 0.30 -33.84
CA GLU A 382 2.49 0.87 -34.58
C GLU A 382 2.97 1.94 -35.59
N LEU A 383 3.82 2.88 -35.17
CA LEU A 383 4.37 3.92 -36.05
C LEU A 383 5.21 3.33 -37.18
N PHE A 384 6.07 2.36 -36.88
CA PHE A 384 6.88 1.67 -37.89
C PHE A 384 6.01 1.05 -38.99
N ASN A 385 4.98 0.29 -38.59
CA ASN A 385 4.07 -0.37 -39.52
C ASN A 385 3.28 0.65 -40.36
N TYR A 386 2.85 1.76 -39.77
CA TYR A 386 2.15 2.83 -40.48
C TYR A 386 3.04 3.54 -41.51
N TYR A 387 4.26 3.94 -41.12
CA TYR A 387 5.18 4.60 -42.04
C TYR A 387 5.58 3.68 -43.19
N LYS A 388 5.78 2.39 -42.92
CA LYS A 388 5.99 1.38 -43.97
C LYS A 388 4.80 1.27 -44.92
N LYS A 389 3.56 1.22 -44.40
CA LYS A 389 2.32 1.20 -45.20
C LYS A 389 2.17 2.44 -46.09
N MET A 390 2.66 3.60 -45.61
CA MET A 390 2.62 4.88 -46.33
C MET A 390 3.84 5.13 -47.24
N ASN A 391 4.78 4.19 -47.34
CA ASN A 391 6.07 4.33 -48.05
C ASN A 391 6.95 5.50 -47.56
N LEU A 392 6.84 5.86 -46.27
CA LEU A 392 7.63 6.89 -45.61
C LEU A 392 8.90 6.28 -45.01
N ASN A 393 9.84 5.89 -45.88
CA ASN A 393 10.99 5.04 -45.52
C ASN A 393 11.95 5.68 -44.50
N GLU A 394 12.19 7.00 -44.60
CA GLU A 394 13.07 7.71 -43.65
C GLU A 394 12.51 7.66 -42.23
N GLN A 395 11.22 7.99 -42.07
CA GLN A 395 10.52 7.96 -40.79
C GLN A 395 10.42 6.53 -40.23
N ALA A 396 10.20 5.53 -41.09
CA ALA A 396 10.22 4.14 -40.68
C ALA A 396 11.61 3.73 -40.15
N MET A 397 12.69 4.21 -40.78
CA MET A 397 14.06 3.93 -40.38
C MET A 397 14.44 4.62 -39.06
N GLU A 398 13.99 5.86 -38.84
CA GLU A 398 14.15 6.57 -37.55
C GLU A 398 13.49 5.79 -36.41
N ILE A 399 12.24 5.34 -36.59
CA ILE A 399 11.55 4.53 -35.58
C ILE A 399 12.24 3.17 -35.38
N ALA A 400 12.75 2.53 -36.44
CA ALA A 400 13.48 1.27 -36.33
C ALA A 400 14.75 1.40 -35.48
N GLN A 401 15.50 2.50 -35.63
CA GLN A 401 16.67 2.79 -34.79
C GLN A 401 16.29 2.94 -33.30
N LEU A 402 15.13 3.55 -33.02
CA LEU A 402 14.62 3.66 -31.64
C LEU A 402 14.14 2.33 -31.04
N ILE A 403 13.80 1.34 -31.88
CA ILE A 403 13.47 -0.02 -31.43
C ILE A 403 14.74 -0.81 -31.12
N VAL A 404 15.77 -0.71 -31.99
CA VAL A 404 17.02 -1.48 -31.85
C VAL A 404 17.92 -0.97 -30.72
N ASN A 405 17.87 0.33 -30.42
CA ASN A 405 18.70 0.97 -29.39
C ASN A 405 18.04 1.05 -27.99
N ALA A 406 16.90 0.37 -27.78
CA ALA A 406 16.18 0.30 -26.51
C ALA A 406 16.42 -1.04 -25.82
#